data_AF-A0A0B3W0M1-F1
#
_entry.id   AF-A0A0B3W0M1-F1
#
_cell.length_a   1.000
_cell.length_b   1.000
_cell.length_c   1.000
_cell.angle_alpha   90.00
_cell.angle_beta   90.00
_cell.angle_gamma   90.00
#
_symmetry.space_group_name_H-M   'P 1'
#
loop_
_entity.id
_entity.type
_entity.pdbx_description
1 polymer ?
#
loop_
_entity_poly.entity_id
_entity_poly.type
_entity_poly.pdbx_seq_one_letter_code
_entity_poly.pdbx_strand_id
1 'polypeptide(L)'
;MTRKELDSYCNDGGFVCYESQMLREWRAYAGIVQRGERKGEPMKLNKVQRNSLCVLTTRNPQMVESERYIFAVFLVDETYSGDKSEEGYVGTRSKYKIKLSPEEGKSMLFWKYHKNSNSPKKTAWSSGLHRYFEDEMAAQILIDIVNIKKGTKDEVLATEFLRYFCKINEIDINKVKNPSGALTL
;
A
#
# COMPACT_ATOMS: atom_id res chain seq x y z
N MET A 1 8.08 -3.90 -28.35
CA MET A 1 8.11 -3.02 -27.19
C MET A 1 9.01 -3.65 -26.14
N THR A 2 10.20 -3.10 -25.96
CA THR A 2 11.20 -3.62 -25.03
C THR A 2 10.96 -3.11 -23.61
N ARG A 3 11.48 -3.81 -22.60
CA ARG A 3 11.28 -3.43 -21.19
C ARG A 3 11.85 -2.04 -20.86
N LYS A 4 12.95 -1.68 -21.52
CA LYS A 4 13.55 -0.33 -21.44
C LYS A 4 12.66 0.76 -22.07
N GLU A 5 11.95 0.44 -23.15
CA GLU A 5 10.97 1.37 -23.73
C GLU A 5 9.81 1.58 -22.75
N LEU A 6 9.27 0.52 -22.14
CA LEU A 6 8.18 0.63 -21.16
C LEU A 6 8.60 1.44 -19.91
N ASP A 7 9.81 1.22 -19.39
CA ASP A 7 10.34 1.96 -18.23
C ASP A 7 10.57 3.46 -18.57
N SER A 8 10.94 3.77 -19.81
CA SER A 8 11.05 5.15 -20.31
C SER A 8 9.67 5.83 -20.45
N TYR A 9 8.66 5.10 -20.94
CA TYR A 9 7.28 5.60 -21.02
C TYR A 9 6.66 5.86 -19.64
N CYS A 10 7.03 5.07 -18.62
CA CYS A 10 6.63 5.30 -17.23
C CYS A 10 7.30 6.52 -16.59
N ASN A 11 8.50 6.91 -17.06
CA ASN A 11 9.19 8.11 -16.59
C ASN A 11 8.68 9.41 -17.24
N ASP A 12 8.12 9.35 -18.46
CA ASP A 12 7.64 10.53 -19.20
C ASP A 12 6.14 10.85 -19.02
N GLY A 13 5.48 10.27 -18.00
CA GLY A 13 4.10 10.64 -17.65
C GLY A 13 3.05 10.32 -18.73
N GLY A 14 3.42 9.54 -19.74
CA GLY A 14 2.63 9.24 -20.93
C GLY A 14 1.70 8.03 -20.79
N PHE A 15 1.05 7.87 -19.64
CA PHE A 15 -0.20 7.14 -19.43
C PHE A 15 -0.60 7.49 -18.00
N VAL A 16 -1.81 7.99 -17.80
CA VAL A 16 -2.34 8.30 -16.47
C VAL A 16 -2.61 6.96 -15.77
N CYS A 17 -1.56 6.28 -15.33
CA CYS A 17 -1.69 5.15 -14.43
C CYS A 17 -2.28 5.69 -13.13
N TYR A 18 -3.29 5.02 -12.60
CA TYR A 18 -3.91 5.34 -11.31
C TYR A 18 -2.83 5.51 -10.22
N GLU A 19 -1.76 4.73 -10.30
CA GLU A 19 -0.57 4.80 -9.45
C GLU A 19 0.15 6.17 -9.50
N SER A 20 0.27 6.77 -10.69
CA SER A 20 0.91 8.08 -10.87
C SER A 20 0.08 9.21 -10.26
N GLN A 21 -1.26 9.14 -10.35
CA GLN A 21 -2.15 10.10 -9.68
C GLN A 21 -2.13 9.91 -8.16
N MET A 22 -2.18 8.67 -7.68
CA MET A 22 -2.09 8.33 -6.26
C MET A 22 -0.81 8.88 -5.63
N LEU A 23 0.32 8.77 -6.34
CA LEU A 23 1.61 9.29 -5.86
C LEU A 23 1.73 10.81 -5.95
N ARG A 24 1.02 11.46 -6.88
CA ARG A 24 1.03 12.93 -7.00
C ARG A 24 0.33 13.59 -5.83
N GLU A 25 -0.84 13.07 -5.47
CA GLU A 25 -1.68 13.65 -4.41
C GLU A 25 -1.55 12.93 -3.08
N TRP A 26 -0.79 11.82 -3.03
CA TRP A 26 -0.70 10.94 -1.87
C TRP A 26 -2.08 10.57 -1.32
N ARG A 27 -2.96 10.17 -2.25
CA ARG A 27 -4.35 9.80 -2.00
C ARG A 27 -4.68 8.48 -2.67
N ALA A 28 -5.40 7.63 -1.95
CA ALA A 28 -5.94 6.38 -2.45
C ALA A 28 -7.45 6.40 -2.37
N TYR A 29 -8.11 6.29 -3.52
CA TYR A 29 -9.57 6.30 -3.63
C TYR A 29 -10.15 4.88 -3.61
N ALA A 30 -11.37 4.75 -3.10
CA ALA A 30 -12.05 3.49 -2.85
C ALA A 30 -12.46 2.74 -4.14
N GLY A 31 -12.59 3.48 -5.22
CA GLY A 31 -13.02 3.09 -6.54
C GLY A 31 -14.53 3.22 -6.79
N ILE A 32 -14.90 2.88 -8.02
CA ILE A 32 -16.29 2.74 -8.46
C ILE A 32 -16.61 1.25 -8.61
N VAL A 33 -17.82 0.84 -8.23
CA VAL A 33 -18.29 -0.55 -8.39
C VAL A 33 -18.36 -0.91 -9.88
N GLN A 34 -17.61 -1.94 -10.28
CA GLN A 34 -17.48 -2.31 -11.69
C GLN A 34 -18.51 -3.35 -12.17
N ARG A 35 -19.21 -4.04 -11.25
CA ARG A 35 -20.06 -5.21 -11.56
C ARG A 35 -21.26 -5.31 -10.62
N GLY A 36 -22.31 -6.02 -11.06
CA GLY A 36 -23.53 -6.26 -10.30
C GLY A 36 -24.54 -5.12 -10.41
N GLU A 37 -25.61 -5.21 -9.61
CA GLU A 37 -26.73 -4.24 -9.63
C GLU A 37 -26.29 -2.82 -9.26
N ARG A 38 -25.25 -2.70 -8.43
CA ARG A 38 -24.69 -1.42 -7.96
C ARG A 38 -23.60 -0.85 -8.89
N LYS A 39 -23.48 -1.36 -10.12
CA LYS A 39 -22.44 -0.92 -11.07
C LYS A 39 -22.56 0.58 -11.33
N GLY A 40 -21.42 1.28 -11.26
CA GLY A 40 -21.35 2.72 -11.44
C GLY A 40 -21.50 3.53 -10.15
N GLU A 41 -21.83 2.89 -9.03
CA GLU A 41 -21.88 3.59 -7.73
C GLU A 41 -20.49 3.81 -7.14
N PRO A 42 -20.24 4.98 -6.50
CA PRO A 42 -19.01 5.22 -5.76
C PRO A 42 -18.91 4.29 -4.55
N MET A 43 -17.71 3.75 -4.32
CA MET A 43 -17.45 2.91 -3.15
C MET A 43 -17.18 3.78 -1.92
N LYS A 44 -17.71 3.35 -0.78
CA LYS A 44 -17.43 3.95 0.52
C LYS A 44 -16.30 3.23 1.23
N LEU A 45 -15.55 3.98 2.03
CA LEU A 45 -14.57 3.42 2.95
C LEU A 45 -15.20 3.30 4.34
N ASN A 46 -15.56 2.06 4.70
CA ASN A 46 -16.33 1.79 5.91
C ASN A 46 -15.50 1.76 7.20
N LYS A 47 -14.17 1.63 7.11
CA LYS A 47 -13.27 1.56 8.28
C LYS A 47 -12.07 2.49 8.11
N VAL A 48 -12.30 3.74 7.71
CA VAL A 48 -11.21 4.69 7.62
C VAL A 48 -10.78 5.09 9.03
N GLN A 49 -9.51 4.87 9.35
CA GLN A 49 -8.92 5.30 10.60
C GLN A 49 -7.76 6.24 10.31
N ARG A 50 -7.79 7.44 10.90
CA ARG A 50 -6.60 8.28 10.99
C ARG A 50 -5.52 7.53 11.77
N ASN A 51 -4.26 7.89 11.54
CA ASN A 51 -3.08 7.25 12.14
C ASN A 51 -2.81 5.81 11.68
N SER A 52 -3.59 5.29 10.73
CA SER A 52 -3.32 4.01 10.06
C SER A 52 -2.28 4.17 8.95
N LEU A 53 -1.68 3.06 8.53
CA LEU A 53 -0.78 3.02 7.38
C LEU A 53 -1.57 2.67 6.10
N CYS A 54 -1.47 3.50 5.07
CA CYS A 54 -1.88 3.13 3.73
C CYS A 54 -0.71 2.46 3.00
N VAL A 55 -0.96 1.28 2.44
CA VAL A 55 0.02 0.50 1.67
C VAL A 55 -0.49 0.38 0.23
N LEU A 56 0.26 0.97 -0.69
CA LEU A 56 -0.04 0.88 -2.12
C LEU A 56 0.68 -0.31 -2.73
N THR A 57 -0.10 -1.18 -3.37
CA THR A 57 0.43 -2.40 -3.99
C THR A 57 0.08 -2.43 -5.46
N THR A 58 0.94 -3.09 -6.23
CA THR A 58 0.69 -3.36 -7.64
C THR A 58 1.17 -4.75 -8.01
N ARG A 59 0.78 -5.17 -9.20
CA ARG A 59 1.20 -6.41 -9.83
C ARG A 59 1.36 -6.12 -11.31
N ASN A 60 2.55 -6.36 -11.84
CA ASN A 60 2.78 -6.16 -13.26
C ASN A 60 1.88 -7.12 -14.06
N PRO A 61 1.53 -6.76 -15.30
CA PRO A 61 0.89 -7.69 -16.22
C PRO A 61 1.64 -9.04 -16.25
N GLN A 62 0.90 -10.13 -16.43
CA GLN A 62 1.39 -11.52 -16.49
C GLN A 62 2.02 -12.11 -15.20
N MET A 63 2.30 -11.30 -14.17
CA MET A 63 2.78 -11.81 -12.88
C MET A 63 1.64 -12.48 -12.11
N VAL A 64 1.95 -13.51 -11.31
CA VAL A 64 0.96 -14.18 -10.46
C VAL A 64 0.66 -13.36 -9.20
N GLU A 65 -0.46 -13.60 -8.53
CA GLU A 65 -0.85 -12.78 -7.36
C GLU A 65 0.18 -12.85 -6.21
N SER A 66 0.88 -13.96 -6.02
CA SER A 66 1.97 -14.07 -5.03
C SER A 66 3.10 -13.07 -5.26
N GLU A 67 3.25 -12.55 -6.48
CA GLU A 67 4.28 -11.58 -6.83
C GLU A 67 3.80 -10.11 -6.73
N ARG A 68 2.57 -9.88 -6.23
CA ARG A 68 2.09 -8.54 -5.88
C ARG A 68 3.05 -7.91 -4.88
N TYR A 69 3.47 -6.68 -5.16
CA TYR A 69 4.48 -6.00 -4.38
C TYR A 69 4.03 -4.61 -3.94
N ILE A 70 4.62 -4.13 -2.85
CA ILE A 70 4.39 -2.80 -2.29
C ILE A 70 5.29 -1.82 -3.04
N PHE A 71 4.73 -0.71 -3.53
CA PHE A 71 5.52 0.33 -4.23
C PHE A 71 5.52 1.67 -3.49
N ALA A 72 4.61 1.88 -2.55
CA ALA A 72 4.60 3.07 -1.71
C ALA A 72 3.79 2.85 -0.42
N VAL A 73 4.11 3.64 0.60
CA VAL A 73 3.36 3.69 1.86
C VAL A 73 3.21 5.13 2.33
N PHE A 74 2.14 5.43 3.05
CA PHE A 74 1.96 6.72 3.69
C PHE A 74 1.06 6.66 4.93
N LEU A 75 1.28 7.60 5.86
CA LEU A 75 0.47 7.74 7.06
C LEU A 75 -0.85 8.43 6.73
N VAL A 76 -1.97 7.80 7.07
CA VAL A 76 -3.30 8.39 6.83
C VAL A 76 -3.58 9.51 7.84
N ASP A 77 -3.62 10.75 7.37
CA ASP A 77 -4.06 11.92 8.14
C ASP A 77 -5.29 12.63 7.53
N GLU A 78 -5.60 12.34 6.26
CA GLU A 78 -6.81 12.77 5.57
C GLU A 78 -7.73 11.57 5.28
N THR A 79 -9.03 11.75 5.52
CA THR A 79 -10.02 10.68 5.41
C THR A 79 -11.33 11.24 4.89
N TYR A 80 -11.86 10.63 3.83
CA TYR A 80 -13.22 10.88 3.34
C TYR A 80 -13.92 9.55 3.12
N SER A 81 -15.06 9.35 3.75
CA SER A 81 -15.77 8.06 3.67
C SER A 81 -16.47 7.82 2.33
N GLY A 82 -16.66 8.87 1.53
CA GLY A 82 -17.46 8.84 0.31
C GLY A 82 -18.95 9.05 0.59
N ASP A 83 -19.67 9.52 -0.41
CA ASP A 83 -21.10 9.79 -0.35
C ASP A 83 -21.86 9.15 -1.53
N LYS A 84 -22.99 9.72 -1.97
CA LYS A 84 -23.76 9.18 -3.11
C LYS A 84 -23.18 9.61 -4.46
N SER A 85 -22.34 10.63 -4.47
CA SER A 85 -21.78 11.29 -5.66
C SER A 85 -20.29 10.99 -5.81
N GLU A 86 -19.56 10.88 -4.70
CA GLU A 86 -18.11 10.75 -4.67
C GLU A 86 -17.66 9.52 -3.90
N GLU A 87 -16.61 8.87 -4.41
CA GLU A 87 -15.95 7.76 -3.74
C GLU A 87 -15.16 8.23 -2.51
N GLY A 88 -15.02 7.33 -1.53
CA GLY A 88 -14.18 7.60 -0.37
C GLY A 88 -12.70 7.61 -0.73
N TYR A 89 -11.89 8.33 0.05
CA TYR A 89 -10.44 8.29 -0.06
C TYR A 89 -9.74 8.37 1.29
N VAL A 90 -8.50 7.88 1.30
CA VAL A 90 -7.51 8.19 2.34
C VAL A 90 -6.36 8.96 1.72
N GLY A 91 -5.76 9.87 2.48
CA GLY A 91 -4.64 10.63 1.99
C GLY A 91 -3.67 11.06 3.09
N THR A 92 -2.59 11.72 2.66
CA THR A 92 -1.65 12.34 3.58
C THR A 92 -1.19 13.71 3.13
N ARG A 93 -1.12 14.66 4.07
CA ARG A 93 -0.32 15.89 3.93
C ARG A 93 0.98 15.85 4.71
N SER A 94 1.12 14.89 5.62
CA SER A 94 2.35 14.73 6.42
C SER A 94 3.58 14.43 5.56
N LYS A 95 4.76 14.58 6.18
CA LYS A 95 6.03 14.11 5.61
C LYS A 95 6.14 12.58 5.58
N TYR A 96 5.28 11.86 6.30
CA TYR A 96 5.36 10.41 6.50
C TYR A 96 4.79 9.66 5.30
N LYS A 97 5.58 9.64 4.23
CA LYS A 97 5.25 9.04 2.95
C LYS A 97 6.52 8.62 2.22
N ILE A 98 6.54 7.38 1.72
CA ILE A 98 7.72 6.78 1.11
C ILE A 98 7.30 6.09 -0.18
N LYS A 99 8.00 6.42 -1.27
CA LYS A 99 7.93 5.71 -2.54
C LYS A 99 9.15 4.78 -2.64
N LEU A 100 8.92 3.55 -3.05
CA LEU A 100 9.97 2.57 -3.33
C LEU A 100 10.35 2.64 -4.81
N SER A 101 11.63 2.43 -5.12
CA SER A 101 12.07 2.16 -6.50
C SER A 101 11.46 0.83 -6.98
N PRO A 102 11.41 0.57 -8.29
CA PRO A 102 10.96 -0.73 -8.80
C PRO A 102 11.73 -1.93 -8.22
N GLU A 103 13.02 -1.77 -7.94
CA GLU A 103 13.90 -2.79 -7.35
C GLU A 103 13.59 -2.99 -5.86
N GLU A 104 13.47 -1.90 -5.11
CA GLU A 104 13.07 -1.91 -3.69
C GLU A 104 11.65 -2.49 -3.53
N GLY A 105 10.73 -2.16 -4.43
CA GLY A 105 9.36 -2.66 -4.40
C GLY A 105 9.31 -4.17 -4.58
N LYS A 106 10.07 -4.73 -5.53
CA LYS A 106 10.10 -6.18 -5.79
C LYS A 106 10.57 -7.01 -4.60
N SER A 107 11.36 -6.46 -3.68
CA SER A 107 11.73 -7.15 -2.43
C SER A 107 10.64 -7.09 -1.35
N MET A 108 9.62 -6.24 -1.55
CA MET A 108 8.48 -6.03 -0.65
C MET A 108 7.21 -6.73 -1.15
N LEU A 109 7.24 -8.07 -1.22
CA LEU A 109 6.06 -8.86 -1.62
C LEU A 109 4.93 -8.68 -0.59
N PHE A 110 3.75 -8.26 -1.05
CA PHE A 110 2.59 -8.01 -0.18
C PHE A 110 2.18 -9.27 0.61
N TRP A 111 2.21 -10.42 -0.05
CA TRP A 111 1.83 -11.71 0.56
C TRP A 111 2.87 -12.28 1.54
N LYS A 112 4.04 -11.64 1.69
CA LYS A 112 4.95 -11.90 2.82
C LYS A 112 4.31 -11.47 4.14
N TYR A 113 3.51 -10.41 4.10
CA TYR A 113 2.90 -9.79 5.27
C TYR A 113 1.44 -10.21 5.46
N HIS A 114 0.68 -10.25 4.36
CA HIS A 114 -0.75 -10.51 4.40
C HIS A 114 -1.09 -11.99 4.18
N LYS A 115 -2.15 -12.46 4.84
CA LYS A 115 -2.82 -13.74 4.59
C LYS A 115 -4.32 -13.57 4.60
N ASN A 116 -5.02 -14.33 3.77
CA ASN A 116 -6.48 -14.32 3.76
C ASN A 116 -7.03 -15.06 4.99
N SER A 117 -7.94 -14.44 5.75
CA SER A 117 -8.50 -15.01 6.99
C SER A 117 -9.09 -16.42 6.78
N ASN A 118 -9.82 -16.62 5.69
CA ASN A 118 -10.46 -17.91 5.37
C ASN A 118 -9.58 -18.86 4.56
N SER A 119 -8.42 -18.40 4.08
CA SER A 119 -7.51 -19.23 3.26
C SER A 119 -6.06 -18.76 3.42
N PRO A 120 -5.43 -19.02 4.58
CA PRO A 120 -4.14 -18.42 4.92
C PRO A 120 -3.01 -18.70 3.94
N LYS A 121 -2.99 -19.89 3.31
CA LYS A 121 -1.96 -20.31 2.34
C LYS A 121 -2.21 -19.84 0.91
N LYS A 122 -3.36 -19.19 0.63
CA LYS A 122 -3.76 -18.80 -0.73
C LYS A 122 -3.45 -17.33 -0.99
N THR A 123 -2.60 -17.08 -1.97
CA THR A 123 -2.30 -15.74 -2.51
C THR A 123 -3.33 -15.34 -3.56
N ALA A 124 -4.49 -14.86 -3.12
CA ALA A 124 -5.56 -14.43 -4.01
C ALA A 124 -6.17 -13.10 -3.54
N TRP A 125 -6.14 -12.08 -4.40
CA TRP A 125 -6.74 -10.77 -4.12
C TRP A 125 -8.27 -10.77 -4.27
N SER A 126 -8.85 -11.74 -4.99
CA SER A 126 -10.29 -11.91 -5.21
C SER A 126 -10.99 -10.61 -5.64
N SER A 127 -12.01 -10.17 -4.88
CA SER A 127 -12.82 -8.99 -5.16
C SER A 127 -12.46 -7.82 -4.24
N GLY A 128 -12.67 -6.60 -4.74
CA GLY A 128 -12.41 -5.37 -4.00
C GLY A 128 -11.10 -4.69 -4.40
N LEU A 129 -11.07 -3.37 -4.24
CA LEU A 129 -9.92 -2.52 -4.61
C LEU A 129 -8.98 -2.25 -3.44
N HIS A 130 -9.41 -2.52 -2.20
CA HIS A 130 -8.63 -2.28 -0.99
C HIS A 130 -8.92 -3.36 0.07
N ARG A 131 -8.03 -3.45 1.07
CA ARG A 131 -8.12 -4.36 2.22
C ARG A 131 -7.69 -3.63 3.48
N TYR A 132 -8.31 -4.00 4.59
CA TYR A 132 -7.87 -3.57 5.92
C TYR A 132 -6.91 -4.62 6.49
N PHE A 133 -5.93 -4.17 7.25
CA PHE A 133 -4.96 -5.00 7.94
C PHE A 133 -4.61 -4.36 9.28
N GLU A 134 -4.08 -5.17 10.20
CA GLU A 134 -3.78 -4.75 11.57
C GLU A 134 -2.49 -3.92 11.65
N ASP A 135 -2.37 -3.07 12.67
CA ASP A 135 -1.21 -2.18 12.83
C ASP A 135 0.10 -2.94 13.08
N GLU A 136 0.06 -4.18 13.59
CA GLU A 136 1.26 -5.04 13.68
C GLU A 136 1.85 -5.32 12.29
N MET A 137 0.98 -5.57 11.29
CA MET A 137 1.42 -5.76 9.91
C MET A 137 1.96 -4.45 9.31
N ALA A 138 1.38 -3.29 9.67
CA ALA A 138 1.93 -1.99 9.28
C ALA A 138 3.34 -1.78 9.83
N ALA A 139 3.56 -2.10 11.11
CA ALA A 139 4.87 -1.99 11.75
C ALA A 139 5.90 -2.94 11.10
N GLN A 140 5.52 -4.18 10.76
CA GLN A 140 6.37 -5.11 10.02
C GLN A 140 6.83 -4.55 8.67
N ILE A 141 5.90 -3.97 7.90
CA ILE A 141 6.21 -3.34 6.61
C ILE A 141 7.18 -2.17 6.81
N LEU A 142 6.96 -1.32 7.81
CA LEU A 142 7.83 -0.16 8.07
C LEU A 142 9.23 -0.58 8.55
N ILE A 143 9.37 -1.64 9.34
CA ILE A 143 10.67 -2.22 9.73
C ILE A 143 11.46 -2.64 8.50
N ASP A 144 10.83 -3.37 7.57
CA ASP A 144 11.51 -3.81 6.36
C ASP A 144 11.83 -2.64 5.42
N ILE A 145 10.99 -1.61 5.35
CA ILE A 145 11.30 -0.36 4.62
C ILE A 145 12.51 0.36 5.23
N VAL A 146 12.63 0.44 6.56
CA VAL A 146 13.83 1.00 7.21
C VAL A 146 15.09 0.25 6.78
N ASN A 147 15.03 -1.08 6.76
CA ASN A 147 16.16 -1.91 6.32
C ASN A 147 16.51 -1.66 4.84
N ILE A 148 15.51 -1.57 3.96
CA ILE A 148 15.70 -1.28 2.53
C ILE A 148 16.30 0.11 2.31
N LYS A 149 15.87 1.10 3.09
CA LYS A 149 16.31 2.50 2.95
C LYS A 149 17.65 2.79 3.61
N LYS A 150 18.27 1.82 4.30
CA LYS A 150 19.57 1.99 4.94
C LYS A 150 20.66 2.39 3.92
N GLY A 151 21.42 3.44 4.22
CA GLY A 151 22.42 4.04 3.35
C GLY A 151 21.85 4.90 2.23
N THR A 152 20.53 5.07 2.13
CA THR A 152 19.89 5.93 1.12
C THR A 152 19.53 7.29 1.71
N LYS A 153 19.19 8.26 0.84
CA LYS A 153 18.70 9.59 1.27
C LYS A 153 17.42 9.53 2.14
N ASP A 154 16.65 8.45 2.05
CA ASP A 154 15.37 8.31 2.77
C ASP A 154 15.52 7.55 4.10
N GLU A 155 16.73 7.14 4.51
CA GLU A 155 16.97 6.37 5.74
C GLU A 155 16.40 7.07 6.98
N VAL A 156 16.68 8.36 7.12
CA VAL A 156 16.21 9.18 8.25
C VAL A 156 14.69 9.23 8.27
N LEU A 157 14.08 9.49 7.11
CA LEU A 157 12.62 9.55 6.98
C LEU A 157 11.97 8.21 7.33
N ALA A 158 12.50 7.10 6.81
CA ALA A 158 11.98 5.76 7.10
C ALA A 158 12.05 5.44 8.59
N THR A 159 13.18 5.76 9.23
CA THR A 159 13.39 5.52 10.66
C THR A 159 12.46 6.37 11.51
N GLU A 160 12.31 7.65 11.19
CA GLU A 160 11.38 8.55 11.86
C GLU A 160 9.92 8.10 11.67
N PHE A 161 9.57 7.64 10.47
CA PHE A 161 8.23 7.18 10.17
C PHE A 161 7.87 5.93 10.99
N LEU A 162 8.74 4.91 11.02
CA LEU A 162 8.53 3.74 11.87
C LEU A 162 8.33 4.13 13.34
N ARG A 163 9.22 4.98 13.89
CA ARG A 163 9.13 5.43 15.28
C ARG A 163 7.84 6.20 15.56
N TYR A 164 7.46 7.11 14.67
CA TYR A 164 6.24 7.89 14.82
C TYR A 164 4.99 7.01 14.75
N PHE A 165 4.89 6.13 13.75
CA PHE A 165 3.78 5.20 13.59
C PHE A 165 3.61 4.30 14.81
N CYS A 166 4.70 3.69 15.29
CA CYS A 166 4.64 2.84 16.47
C CYS A 166 4.28 3.63 17.73
N LYS A 167 4.76 4.87 17.88
CA LYS A 167 4.40 5.73 19.01
C LYS A 167 2.91 6.04 19.07
N ILE A 168 2.30 6.44 17.95
CA ILE A 168 0.89 6.86 17.92
C ILE A 168 -0.09 5.68 17.98
N ASN A 169 0.36 4.46 17.64
CA ASN A 169 -0.43 3.23 17.70
C ASN A 169 -0.04 2.31 18.88
N GLU A 170 0.74 2.82 19.84
CA GLU A 170 1.15 2.09 21.06
C GLU A 170 1.85 0.73 20.79
N ILE A 171 2.63 0.66 19.73
CA ILE A 171 3.37 -0.54 19.32
C ILE A 171 4.80 -0.48 19.87
N ASP A 172 5.20 -1.51 20.62
CA ASP A 172 6.60 -1.72 20.99
C ASP A 172 7.35 -2.34 19.81
N ILE A 173 8.19 -1.55 19.15
CA ILE A 173 8.99 -1.96 17.97
C ILE A 173 9.77 -3.25 18.25
N ASN A 174 10.27 -3.44 19.47
CA ASN A 174 11.09 -4.61 19.82
C ASN A 174 10.28 -5.89 20.00
N LYS A 175 8.94 -5.79 20.08
CA LYS A 175 8.02 -6.92 20.22
C LYS A 175 7.28 -7.25 18.93
N VAL A 176 7.46 -6.46 17.88
CA VAL A 176 6.87 -6.73 16.56
C VAL A 176 7.43 -8.05 16.04
N LYS A 177 6.54 -9.02 15.79
CA LYS A 177 6.94 -10.34 15.30
C LYS A 177 7.36 -10.26 13.83
N ASN A 178 8.09 -11.27 13.37
CA ASN A 178 8.35 -11.44 11.94
C ASN A 178 7.04 -11.58 11.14
N PRO A 179 7.02 -11.17 9.87
CA PRO A 179 5.88 -11.36 8.98
C PRO A 179 5.39 -12.81 8.95
N SER A 180 4.07 -12.99 8.99
CA SER A 180 3.40 -14.30 8.97
C SER A 180 2.32 -14.38 7.89
N GLY A 181 2.61 -13.80 6.72
CA GLY A 181 1.75 -13.80 5.56
C GLY A 181 1.78 -15.13 4.79
N ALA A 182 0.98 -15.21 3.72
CA ALA A 182 0.79 -16.43 2.94
C ALA A 182 2.09 -17.03 2.36
N LEU A 183 3.14 -16.24 2.16
CA LEU A 183 4.44 -16.70 1.65
C LEU A 183 5.44 -17.15 2.74
N THR A 184 5.09 -16.96 4.02
CA THR A 184 5.96 -17.29 5.16
C THR A 184 5.30 -18.28 6.12
N LEU A 185 4.13 -18.83 5.75
CA LEU A 185 3.36 -19.83 6.48
C LEU A 185 3.80 -21.27 6.17
#